data_AF-A0A661SMX3-F1
#
_entry.id   AF-A0A661SMX3-F1
#
_cell.length_a   1.000
_cell.length_b   1.000
_cell.length_c   1.000
_cell.angle_alpha   90.00
_cell.angle_beta   90.00
_cell.angle_gamma   90.00
#
_symmetry.space_group_name_H-M   'P 1'
#
loop_
_entity.id
_entity.type
_entity.pdbx_description
1 polymer ?
#
loop_
_entity_poly.entity_id
_entity_poly.type
_entity_poly.pdbx_seq_one_letter_code
_entity_poly.pdbx_strand_id
1 'polypeptide(L)'
;MDADSDWREFTDLGKVMVDHIEVVPTPVRMSVSVGGPAALFVYDAQGRECGKDGAYIPGSTFETDESGNQVISLPALESGEYRLVLHGAEDGGVCQLSVTEYKGLSEIFSETKAVRIGPGQVLRSGMSVDTDLAVADFSDPEIPSDAEGKPLVYDFDGNGTTDDSDIAKVSVRWNAALGDENYDPFYDLDGDGYIGILDIMAVVNSKSVP
;
A
#
# COMPACT_ATOMS: atom_id res chain seq x y z
N MET A 1 -16.15 8.32 -43.87
CA MET A 1 -15.55 7.63 -42.71
C MET A 1 -14.49 8.58 -42.22
N ASP A 2 -14.86 9.39 -41.23
CA ASP A 2 -14.00 10.46 -40.74
C ASP A 2 -12.78 9.84 -40.05
N ALA A 3 -11.60 10.26 -40.51
CA ALA A 3 -10.30 9.72 -40.09
C ALA A 3 -9.73 10.46 -38.87
N ASP A 4 -10.57 11.18 -38.11
CA ASP A 4 -10.16 12.09 -37.03
C ASP A 4 -10.88 11.83 -35.69
N SER A 5 -11.45 10.65 -35.48
CA SER A 5 -11.91 10.29 -34.13
C SER A 5 -10.71 9.84 -33.30
N ASP A 6 -10.16 10.78 -32.52
CA ASP A 6 -9.10 10.49 -31.56
C ASP A 6 -9.61 9.44 -30.56
N TRP A 7 -9.09 8.22 -30.67
CA TRP A 7 -9.49 7.07 -29.85
C TRP A 7 -9.37 7.34 -28.34
N ARG A 8 -8.53 8.32 -27.98
CA ARG A 8 -8.36 8.90 -26.64
C ARG A 8 -9.65 9.47 -26.04
N GLU A 9 -10.53 10.04 -26.86
CA GLU A 9 -11.73 10.74 -26.37
C GLU A 9 -13.01 9.89 -26.44
N PHE A 10 -13.02 8.85 -27.29
CA PHE A 10 -14.25 8.12 -27.63
C PHE A 10 -14.32 6.69 -27.10
N THR A 11 -13.24 6.17 -26.54
CA THR A 11 -13.24 4.84 -25.91
C THR A 11 -13.03 4.98 -24.40
N ASP A 12 -13.78 4.21 -23.61
CA ASP A 12 -13.60 4.20 -22.15
C ASP A 12 -12.15 3.83 -21.78
N LEU A 13 -11.56 2.90 -22.54
CA LEU A 13 -10.14 2.54 -22.41
C LEU A 13 -9.21 3.71 -22.80
N GLY A 14 -9.52 4.44 -23.87
CA GLY A 14 -8.74 5.60 -24.30
C GLY A 14 -8.73 6.72 -23.27
N LYS A 15 -9.86 6.97 -22.60
CA LYS A 15 -9.95 7.94 -21.50
C LYS A 15 -9.10 7.51 -20.30
N VAL A 16 -9.18 6.24 -19.89
CA VAL A 16 -8.35 5.68 -18.80
C VAL A 16 -6.86 5.75 -19.14
N MET A 17 -6.49 5.51 -20.40
CA MET A 17 -5.11 5.60 -20.87
C MET A 17 -4.60 7.04 -20.95
N VAL A 18 -5.43 8.00 -21.34
CA VAL A 18 -5.05 9.43 -21.39
C VAL A 18 -4.85 10.00 -20.00
N ASP A 19 -5.73 9.65 -19.05
CA ASP A 19 -5.55 9.97 -17.62
C ASP A 19 -4.21 9.44 -17.09
N HIS A 20 -3.69 8.34 -17.64
CA HIS A 20 -2.38 7.79 -17.29
C HIS A 20 -1.20 8.36 -18.11
N ILE A 21 -1.42 8.93 -19.30
CA ILE A 21 -0.35 9.31 -20.24
C ILE A 21 -0.05 10.82 -20.21
N GLU A 22 -1.05 11.69 -20.07
CA GLU A 22 -0.85 13.14 -20.00
C GLU A 22 -0.63 13.60 -18.56
N VAL A 23 0.35 13.02 -17.89
CA VAL A 23 0.82 13.52 -16.60
C VAL A 23 1.78 14.68 -16.89
N VAL A 24 1.22 15.90 -17.03
CA VAL A 24 1.96 17.10 -16.62
C VAL A 24 2.51 16.78 -15.23
N PRO A 25 3.79 17.01 -14.89
CA PRO A 25 4.30 16.72 -13.56
C PRO A 25 3.52 17.57 -12.55
N THR A 26 2.45 16.98 -12.03
CA THR A 26 1.63 17.59 -11.02
C THR A 26 2.51 17.62 -9.78
N PRO A 27 2.71 18.79 -9.16
CA PRO A 27 3.51 18.85 -7.95
C PRO A 27 2.93 17.85 -6.94
N VAL A 28 3.79 16.97 -6.44
CA VAL A 28 3.45 15.98 -5.42
C VAL A 28 2.71 16.71 -4.30
N ARG A 29 1.55 16.18 -3.90
CA ARG A 29 0.76 16.77 -2.81
C ARG A 29 1.12 16.13 -1.49
N MET A 30 1.42 14.85 -1.52
CA MET A 30 1.83 14.10 -0.35
C MET A 30 2.87 13.05 -0.73
N SER A 31 3.83 12.85 0.16
CA SER A 31 4.79 11.76 0.08
C SER A 31 4.70 10.96 1.38
N VAL A 32 4.59 9.65 1.26
CA VAL A 32 4.72 8.72 2.37
C VAL A 32 6.01 7.95 2.16
N SER A 33 6.88 7.92 3.16
CA SER A 33 8.13 7.18 3.07
C SER A 33 8.34 6.26 4.27
N VAL A 34 8.96 5.12 4.03
CA VAL A 34 9.45 4.25 5.10
C VAL A 34 10.93 3.97 4.91
N GLY A 35 11.70 4.23 5.95
CA GLY A 35 13.08 3.76 6.07
C GLY A 35 13.15 2.57 7.03
N GLY A 36 13.76 1.46 6.63
CA GLY A 36 13.97 0.29 7.48
C GLY A 36 13.41 -1.02 6.92
N PRO A 37 13.32 -2.08 7.75
CA PRO A 37 13.02 -3.44 7.33
C PRO A 37 11.50 -3.70 7.22
N ALA A 38 10.81 -2.86 6.44
CA ALA A 38 9.39 -3.03 6.16
C ALA A 38 9.07 -2.66 4.72
N ALA A 39 8.17 -3.38 4.05
CA ALA A 39 7.58 -2.94 2.79
C ALA A 39 6.40 -2.00 3.07
N LEU A 40 6.30 -0.90 2.31
CA LEU A 40 5.25 0.10 2.46
C LEU A 40 4.18 -0.05 1.38
N PHE A 41 2.93 0.01 1.83
CA PHE A 41 1.75 0.07 1.00
C PHE A 41 0.84 1.20 1.49
N VAL A 42 0.27 1.94 0.55
CA VAL A 42 -0.70 3.01 0.83
C VAL A 42 -1.98 2.69 0.10
N TYR A 43 -3.09 2.74 0.82
CA TYR A 43 -4.43 2.61 0.28
C TYR A 43 -5.14 3.95 0.39
N ASP A 44 -5.79 4.38 -0.68
CA ASP A 44 -6.63 5.58 -0.65
C ASP A 44 -8.03 5.31 -0.09
N ALA A 45 -8.85 6.35 -0.04
CA ALA A 45 -10.23 6.30 0.45
C ALA A 45 -11.14 5.35 -0.36
N GLN A 46 -10.75 4.97 -1.57
CA GLN A 46 -11.45 4.03 -2.44
C GLN A 46 -10.90 2.60 -2.32
N GLY A 47 -9.85 2.40 -1.52
CA GLY A 47 -9.18 1.11 -1.37
C GLY A 47 -8.23 0.77 -2.52
N ARG A 48 -7.88 1.73 -3.39
CA ARG A 48 -6.84 1.54 -4.40
C ARG A 48 -5.48 1.60 -3.72
N GLU A 49 -4.55 0.77 -4.16
CA GLU A 49 -3.25 0.56 -3.52
C GLU A 49 -2.10 1.19 -4.31
N CYS A 50 -1.08 1.66 -3.62
CA CYS A 50 0.25 1.92 -4.16
C CYS A 50 1.32 1.28 -3.25
N GLY A 51 2.29 0.57 -3.83
CA GLY A 51 3.39 -0.06 -3.11
C GLY A 51 4.34 -0.77 -4.06
N LYS A 52 5.19 -1.67 -3.53
CA LYS A 52 6.14 -2.45 -4.34
C LYS A 52 5.48 -3.35 -5.39
N ASP A 53 4.20 -3.69 -5.21
CA ASP A 53 3.43 -4.58 -6.08
C ASP A 53 2.70 -3.84 -7.22
N GLY A 54 2.78 -2.51 -7.25
CA GLY A 54 2.13 -1.68 -8.25
C GLY A 54 1.56 -0.38 -7.69
N ALA A 55 1.18 0.51 -8.60
CA ALA A 55 0.58 1.81 -8.30
C ALA A 55 -0.78 1.91 -8.99
N TYR A 56 -1.84 1.63 -8.24
CA TYR A 56 -3.24 1.64 -8.71
C TYR A 56 -4.00 2.90 -8.29
N ILE A 57 -3.40 3.73 -7.43
CA ILE A 57 -3.90 5.08 -7.14
C ILE A 57 -3.53 5.97 -8.34
N PRO A 58 -4.47 6.75 -8.93
CA PRO A 58 -4.18 7.55 -10.12
C PRO A 58 -3.02 8.52 -9.92
N GLY A 59 -2.00 8.38 -10.78
CA GLY A 59 -0.80 9.22 -10.77
C GLY A 59 0.17 8.94 -9.63
N SER A 60 -0.13 8.00 -8.71
CA SER A 60 0.81 7.67 -7.65
C SER A 60 2.05 6.99 -8.20
N THR A 61 3.19 7.19 -7.57
CA THR A 61 4.43 6.47 -7.89
C THR A 61 5.00 5.82 -6.65
N PHE A 62 5.67 4.69 -6.86
CA PHE A 62 6.49 4.03 -5.84
C PHE A 62 7.93 4.04 -6.32
N GLU A 63 8.82 4.56 -5.48
CA GLU A 63 10.25 4.64 -5.74
C GLU A 63 11.04 4.21 -4.51
N THR A 64 12.29 3.81 -4.70
CA THR A 64 13.24 3.61 -3.61
C THR A 64 14.34 4.65 -3.77
N ASP A 65 14.53 5.47 -2.73
CA ASP A 65 15.54 6.52 -2.75
C ASP A 65 16.97 5.97 -2.66
N GLU A 66 17.97 6.84 -2.83
CA GLU A 66 19.39 6.45 -2.76
C GLU A 66 19.81 5.87 -1.40
N SER A 67 19.03 6.12 -0.34
CA SER A 67 19.26 5.59 1.01
C SER A 67 18.58 4.24 1.23
N GLY A 68 17.83 3.74 0.24
CA GLY A 68 17.05 2.51 0.34
C GLY A 68 15.70 2.69 1.03
N ASN A 69 15.25 3.93 1.27
CA ASN A 69 13.92 4.19 1.80
C ASN A 69 12.91 4.05 0.66
N GLN A 70 11.76 3.44 0.97
CA GLN A 70 10.65 3.39 0.02
C GLN A 70 9.86 4.70 0.13
N VAL A 71 9.51 5.27 -1.01
CA VAL A 71 8.81 6.55 -1.11
C VAL A 71 7.62 6.36 -2.06
N ILE A 72 6.43 6.63 -1.55
CA ILE A 72 5.19 6.69 -2.31
C ILE A 72 4.80 8.15 -2.48
N SER A 73 4.75 8.61 -3.72
CA SER A 73 4.30 9.96 -4.06
C SER A 73 2.85 9.93 -4.50
N LEU A 74 2.03 10.79 -3.90
CA LEU A 74 0.61 10.98 -4.22
C LEU A 74 0.42 12.41 -4.77
N PRO A 75 0.30 12.58 -6.10
CA PRO A 75 0.10 13.91 -6.70
C PRO A 75 -1.34 14.42 -6.60
N ALA A 76 -2.30 13.50 -6.42
CA ALA A 76 -3.70 13.81 -6.21
C ALA A 76 -4.17 13.18 -4.90
N LEU A 77 -4.81 13.99 -4.07
CA LEU A 77 -5.46 13.55 -2.84
C LEU A 77 -6.97 13.65 -3.02
N GLU A 78 -7.67 12.73 -2.40
CA GLU A 78 -9.11 12.74 -2.24
C GLU A 78 -9.43 12.86 -0.76
N SER A 79 -10.49 13.57 -0.40
CA SER A 79 -10.90 13.63 1.01
C SER A 79 -11.34 12.25 1.48
N GLY A 80 -10.86 11.82 2.64
CA GLY A 80 -11.24 10.54 3.22
C GLY A 80 -10.12 9.88 4.03
N GLU A 81 -10.30 8.59 4.30
CA GLU A 81 -9.40 7.78 5.10
C GLU A 81 -8.40 7.04 4.20
N TYR A 82 -7.14 7.38 4.35
CA TYR A 82 -6.02 6.63 3.79
C TYR A 82 -5.54 5.60 4.81
N ARG A 83 -5.06 4.47 4.32
CA ARG A 83 -4.48 3.41 5.16
C ARG A 83 -3.04 3.19 4.74
N LEU A 84 -2.12 3.35 5.67
CA LEU A 84 -0.71 3.06 5.50
C LEU A 84 -0.46 1.69 6.13
N VAL A 85 0.01 0.75 5.33
CA VAL A 85 0.25 -0.63 5.75
C VAL A 85 1.73 -0.94 5.60
N LEU A 86 2.30 -1.50 6.66
CA LEU A 86 3.68 -1.93 6.73
C LEU A 86 3.73 -3.44 6.87
N HIS A 87 4.51 -4.09 6.00
CA HIS A 87 4.81 -5.52 6.08
C HIS A 87 6.23 -5.70 6.56
N GLY A 88 6.42 -6.31 7.73
CA GLY A 88 7.73 -6.54 8.31
C GLY A 88 8.55 -7.56 7.53
N ALA A 89 9.79 -7.22 7.21
CA ALA A 89 10.73 -8.16 6.59
C ALA A 89 11.12 -9.30 7.56
N GLU A 90 11.77 -10.36 7.07
CA GLU A 90 12.10 -11.58 7.84
C GLU A 90 12.82 -11.35 9.17
N ASP A 91 13.66 -10.32 9.27
CA ASP A 91 14.39 -10.00 10.50
C ASP A 91 13.63 -9.03 11.42
N GLY A 92 12.58 -8.38 10.91
CA GLY A 92 11.93 -7.23 11.53
C GLY A 92 12.92 -6.10 11.85
N GLY A 93 12.50 -5.15 12.68
CA GLY A 93 13.38 -4.12 13.21
C GLY A 93 12.66 -2.80 13.49
N VAL A 94 13.45 -1.73 13.52
CA VAL A 94 12.92 -0.37 13.68
C VAL A 94 12.83 0.28 12.30
N CYS A 95 11.65 0.76 11.97
CA CYS A 95 11.41 1.57 10.78
C CYS A 95 11.01 3.00 11.17
N GLN A 96 11.23 3.93 10.25
CA GLN A 96 10.76 5.30 10.35
C GLN A 96 9.71 5.51 9.26
N LEU A 97 8.45 5.67 9.68
CA LEU A 97 7.36 6.01 8.78
C LEU A 97 7.16 7.53 8.80
N SER A 98 7.30 8.16 7.65
CA SER A 98 7.19 9.61 7.49
C SER A 98 6.09 9.95 6.50
N VAL A 99 5.24 10.90 6.86
CA VAL A 99 4.23 11.50 5.98
C VAL A 99 4.58 12.97 5.82
N THR A 100 4.65 13.42 4.57
CA THR A 100 4.99 14.80 4.23
C THR A 100 3.97 15.35 3.24
N GLU A 101 3.40 16.51 3.53
CA GLU A 101 2.46 17.22 2.66
C GLU A 101 3.14 18.45 2.04
N TYR A 102 2.85 18.69 0.76
CA TYR A 102 3.41 19.78 -0.01
C TYR A 102 2.32 20.66 -0.63
N LYS A 103 2.57 21.97 -0.60
CA LYS A 103 1.82 22.97 -1.35
C LYS A 103 2.73 23.61 -2.38
N GLY A 104 2.72 23.05 -3.60
CA GLY A 104 3.65 23.43 -4.65
C GLY A 104 5.03 22.84 -4.39
N LEU A 105 6.03 23.69 -4.11
CA LEU A 105 7.41 23.26 -3.78
C LEU A 105 7.73 23.40 -2.28
N SER A 106 6.74 23.79 -1.47
CA SER A 106 6.93 24.01 -0.04
C SER A 106 6.27 22.89 0.76
N GLU A 107 7.04 22.30 1.66
CA GLU A 107 6.54 21.41 2.71
C GLU A 107 5.70 22.22 3.69
N ILE A 108 4.48 21.75 3.96
CA ILE A 108 3.54 22.40 4.88
C ILE A 108 3.20 21.53 6.09
N PHE A 109 3.38 20.23 5.98
CA PHE A 109 3.24 19.26 7.06
C PHE A 109 4.29 18.17 6.90
N SER A 110 4.86 17.73 8.00
CA SER A 110 5.77 16.59 8.03
C SER A 110 5.75 15.97 9.41
N GLU A 111 5.41 14.70 9.46
CA GLU A 111 5.39 13.91 10.68
C GLU A 111 6.13 12.61 10.46
N THR A 112 6.96 12.21 11.43
CA THR A 112 7.75 10.99 11.37
C THR A 112 7.57 10.20 12.65
N LYS A 113 7.24 8.92 12.50
CA LYS A 113 7.01 7.98 13.59
C LYS A 113 8.03 6.85 13.52
N ALA A 114 8.74 6.62 14.62
CA ALA A 114 9.60 5.46 14.77
C ALA A 114 8.75 4.29 15.26
N VAL A 115 8.78 3.19 14.51
CA VAL A 115 7.92 2.03 14.73
C VAL A 115 8.81 0.80 14.82
N ARG A 116 8.47 -0.12 15.72
CA ARG A 116 9.10 -1.44 15.75
C ARG A 116 8.14 -2.45 15.12
N ILE A 117 8.61 -3.11 14.07
CA ILE A 117 7.88 -4.15 13.37
C ILE A 117 8.61 -5.48 13.51
N GLY A 118 7.89 -6.56 13.79
CA GLY A 118 8.42 -7.91 13.89
C GLY A 118 8.49 -8.62 12.52
N PRO A 119 9.18 -9.77 12.46
CA PRO A 119 9.16 -10.66 11.30
C PRO A 119 7.75 -11.01 10.83
N GLY A 120 7.44 -10.78 9.55
CA GLY A 120 6.14 -11.11 8.96
C GLY A 120 4.95 -10.39 9.59
N GLN A 121 5.18 -9.36 10.40
CA GLN A 121 4.13 -8.63 11.08
C GLN A 121 3.49 -7.59 10.14
N VAL A 122 2.16 -7.44 10.23
CA VAL A 122 1.46 -6.30 9.64
C VAL A 122 1.25 -5.21 10.68
N LEU A 123 1.57 -3.97 10.31
CA LEU A 123 1.14 -2.78 11.04
C LEU A 123 0.33 -1.88 10.12
N ARG A 124 -0.67 -1.22 10.70
CA ARG A 124 -1.57 -0.29 10.02
C ARG A 124 -1.56 1.03 10.74
N SER A 125 -1.49 2.12 9.98
CA SER A 125 -1.80 3.46 10.44
C SER A 125 -2.89 4.07 9.55
N GLY A 126 -3.82 4.79 10.17
CA GLY A 126 -4.83 5.58 9.50
C GLY A 126 -4.34 7.00 9.28
N MET A 127 -4.75 7.60 8.17
CA MET A 127 -4.49 9.00 7.88
C MET A 127 -5.74 9.62 7.29
N SER A 128 -6.28 10.64 7.96
CA SER A 128 -7.47 11.34 7.50
C SER A 128 -7.07 12.56 6.67
N VAL A 129 -7.58 12.65 5.45
CA VAL A 129 -7.44 13.83 4.58
C VAL A 129 -8.76 14.57 4.55
N ASP A 130 -8.73 15.86 4.89
CA ASP A 130 -9.94 16.69 4.95
C ASP A 130 -10.45 17.12 3.56
N THR A 131 -11.54 17.89 3.54
CA THR A 131 -12.11 18.42 2.29
C THR A 131 -11.26 19.51 1.65
N ASP A 132 -10.33 20.11 2.40
CA ASP A 132 -9.36 21.07 1.89
C ASP A 132 -8.10 20.38 1.34
N LEU A 133 -8.09 19.04 1.34
CA LEU A 133 -7.01 18.15 0.91
C LEU A 133 -5.74 18.28 1.76
N ALA A 134 -5.90 18.65 3.03
CA ALA A 134 -4.84 18.68 4.02
C ALA A 134 -4.88 17.43 4.92
N VAL A 135 -3.72 17.02 5.44
CA VAL A 135 -3.65 15.95 6.43
C VAL A 135 -4.23 16.46 7.75
N ALA A 136 -5.36 15.90 8.15
CA ALA A 136 -6.06 16.27 9.38
C ALA A 136 -5.58 15.45 10.58
N ASP A 137 -5.31 14.16 10.36
CA ASP A 137 -4.83 13.25 11.38
C ASP A 137 -3.92 12.18 10.78
N PHE A 138 -2.97 11.71 11.59
CA PHE A 138 -2.09 10.60 11.26
C PHE A 138 -1.92 9.74 12.51
N SER A 139 -2.53 8.56 12.52
CA SER A 139 -2.59 7.69 13.70
C SER A 139 -1.27 6.96 13.94
N ASP A 140 -1.05 6.46 15.15
CA ASP A 140 0.12 5.61 15.40
C ASP A 140 -0.04 4.26 14.67
N PRO A 141 1.05 3.70 14.12
CA PRO A 141 1.02 2.37 13.51
C PRO A 141 0.78 1.28 14.56
N GLU A 142 -0.28 0.50 14.38
CA GLU A 142 -0.74 -0.53 15.31
C GLU A 142 -1.00 -1.85 14.58
N ILE A 143 -1.07 -2.94 15.34
CA ILE A 143 -1.44 -4.25 14.78
C ILE A 143 -2.93 -4.21 14.45
N PRO A 144 -3.36 -4.55 13.22
CA PRO A 144 -4.78 -4.65 12.92
C PRO A 144 -5.49 -5.62 13.86
N SER A 145 -6.70 -5.27 14.29
CA SER A 145 -7.50 -6.09 15.19
C SER A 145 -8.98 -6.05 14.81
N ASP A 146 -9.70 -7.12 15.11
CA ASP A 146 -11.15 -7.19 14.94
C ASP A 146 -11.90 -6.33 15.99
N ALA A 147 -13.24 -6.34 15.91
CA ALA A 147 -14.11 -5.58 16.81
C ALA A 147 -13.96 -5.99 18.30
N GLU A 148 -13.50 -7.21 18.55
CA GLU A 148 -13.22 -7.75 19.88
C GLU A 148 -11.78 -7.45 20.36
N GLY A 149 -10.96 -6.79 19.53
CA GLY A 149 -9.58 -6.44 19.81
C GLY A 149 -8.60 -7.61 19.66
N LYS A 150 -9.00 -8.69 18.98
CA LYS A 150 -8.10 -9.79 18.67
C LYS A 150 -7.25 -9.42 17.44
N PRO A 151 -5.92 -9.65 17.48
CA PRO A 151 -5.06 -9.36 16.34
C PRO A 151 -5.44 -10.14 15.08
N LEU A 152 -5.53 -9.43 13.96
CA LEU A 152 -5.73 -9.95 12.61
C LEU A 152 -4.38 -10.10 11.93
N VAL A 153 -3.70 -11.21 12.23
CA VAL A 153 -2.32 -11.46 11.76
C VAL A 153 -2.21 -11.52 10.24
N TYR A 154 -3.29 -11.89 9.55
CA TYR A 154 -3.35 -12.06 8.11
C TYR A 154 -4.23 -11.01 7.42
N ASP A 155 -4.53 -9.89 8.08
CA ASP A 155 -5.11 -8.69 7.45
C ASP A 155 -3.96 -7.93 6.75
N PHE A 156 -3.60 -8.40 5.56
CA PHE A 156 -2.45 -7.90 4.79
C PHE A 156 -2.74 -6.57 4.11
N ASP A 157 -4.00 -6.21 3.88
CA ASP A 157 -4.38 -4.91 3.31
C ASP A 157 -4.77 -3.86 4.37
N GLY A 158 -4.75 -4.26 5.65
CA GLY A 158 -5.03 -3.40 6.79
C GLY A 158 -6.46 -2.86 6.80
N ASN A 159 -7.42 -3.60 6.23
CA ASN A 159 -8.81 -3.17 6.14
C ASN A 159 -9.63 -3.44 7.40
N GLY A 160 -9.06 -4.15 8.38
CA GLY A 160 -9.72 -4.49 9.65
C GLY A 160 -10.49 -5.81 9.60
N THR A 161 -10.34 -6.61 8.55
CA THR A 161 -10.90 -7.95 8.41
C THR A 161 -9.88 -8.88 7.75
N THR A 162 -9.99 -10.19 8.00
CA THR A 162 -9.25 -11.19 7.21
C THR A 162 -10.22 -11.85 6.23
N ASP A 163 -10.11 -11.53 4.94
CA ASP A 163 -11.09 -11.91 3.92
C ASP A 163 -10.47 -12.37 2.59
N ASP A 164 -11.25 -12.33 1.50
CA ASP A 164 -10.78 -12.75 0.17
C ASP A 164 -9.70 -11.82 -0.40
N SER A 165 -9.64 -10.56 0.04
CA SER A 165 -8.62 -9.58 -0.36
C SER A 165 -7.24 -10.02 0.14
N ASP A 166 -7.17 -10.49 1.38
CA ASP A 166 -5.92 -11.04 1.96
C ASP A 166 -5.50 -12.33 1.28
N ILE A 167 -6.47 -13.22 0.98
CA ILE A 167 -6.19 -14.44 0.23
C ILE A 167 -5.66 -14.10 -1.16
N ALA A 168 -6.19 -13.07 -1.81
CA ALA A 168 -5.73 -12.64 -3.12
C ALA A 168 -4.25 -12.19 -3.06
N LYS A 169 -3.81 -11.53 -1.98
CA LYS A 169 -2.40 -11.13 -1.79
C LYS A 169 -1.43 -12.31 -1.80
N VAL A 170 -1.82 -13.43 -1.21
CA VAL A 170 -1.03 -14.68 -1.28
C VAL A 170 -1.20 -15.35 -2.64
N SER A 171 -2.42 -15.42 -3.14
CA SER A 171 -2.78 -16.18 -4.35
C SER A 171 -2.12 -15.65 -5.63
N VAL A 172 -1.85 -14.34 -5.73
CA VAL A 172 -1.12 -13.79 -6.89
C VAL A 172 0.32 -14.28 -6.99
N ARG A 173 0.87 -14.85 -5.89
CA ARG A 173 2.21 -15.44 -5.80
C ARG A 173 2.18 -16.97 -5.75
N TRP A 174 1.03 -17.56 -6.04
CA TRP A 174 0.85 -19.01 -6.03
C TRP A 174 1.93 -19.71 -6.87
N ASN A 175 2.51 -20.77 -6.30
CA ASN A 175 3.53 -21.60 -6.94
C ASN A 175 4.86 -20.84 -7.19
N ALA A 176 5.11 -19.75 -6.46
CA ALA A 176 6.43 -19.11 -6.42
C ALA A 176 7.33 -19.80 -5.39
N ALA A 177 8.56 -20.11 -5.77
CA ALA A 177 9.57 -20.69 -4.89
C ALA A 177 10.72 -19.70 -4.65
N LEU A 178 11.50 -19.94 -3.59
CA LEU A 178 12.69 -19.16 -3.29
C LEU A 178 13.60 -19.01 -4.51
N GLY A 179 13.79 -17.77 -4.97
CA GLY A 179 14.59 -17.42 -6.14
C GLY A 179 13.76 -17.04 -7.38
N ASP A 180 12.45 -17.29 -7.37
CA ASP A 180 11.55 -16.79 -8.41
C ASP A 180 11.31 -15.27 -8.25
N GLU A 181 11.11 -14.57 -9.36
CA GLU A 181 10.91 -13.11 -9.37
C GLU A 181 9.66 -12.68 -8.58
N ASN A 182 8.62 -13.50 -8.58
CA ASN A 182 7.37 -13.26 -7.86
C ASN A 182 7.36 -13.88 -6.45
N TYR A 183 8.45 -14.49 -6.01
CA TYR A 183 8.56 -14.99 -4.64
C TYR A 183 8.78 -13.83 -3.67
N ASP A 184 7.98 -13.82 -2.61
CA ASP A 184 8.03 -12.81 -1.57
C ASP A 184 7.99 -13.51 -0.22
N PRO A 185 9.10 -13.51 0.55
CA PRO A 185 9.19 -14.22 1.82
C PRO A 185 8.13 -13.82 2.84
N PHE A 186 7.54 -12.63 2.71
CA PHE A 186 6.44 -12.19 3.57
C PHE A 186 5.19 -13.09 3.44
N TYR A 187 4.97 -13.67 2.26
CA TYR A 187 3.81 -14.51 1.95
C TYR A 187 4.12 -16.02 2.00
N ASP A 188 5.35 -16.41 2.32
CA ASP A 188 5.73 -17.76 2.72
C ASP A 188 5.49 -17.88 4.24
N LEU A 189 4.27 -18.26 4.60
CA LEU A 189 3.74 -18.18 5.96
C LEU A 189 4.18 -19.37 6.83
N ASP A 190 4.59 -20.49 6.21
CA ASP A 190 5.17 -21.63 6.94
C ASP A 190 6.70 -21.72 6.83
N GLY A 191 7.32 -20.88 5.97
CA GLY A 191 8.77 -20.71 5.86
C GLY A 191 9.45 -21.88 5.15
N ASP A 192 8.72 -22.61 4.30
CA ASP A 192 9.25 -23.77 3.57
C ASP A 192 10.00 -23.38 2.27
N GLY A 193 10.02 -22.09 1.94
CA GLY A 193 10.62 -21.54 0.74
C GLY A 193 9.72 -21.63 -0.50
N TYR A 194 8.42 -21.88 -0.33
CA TYR A 194 7.46 -22.06 -1.42
C TYR A 194 6.05 -21.57 -1.06
N ILE A 195 5.55 -20.60 -1.81
CA ILE A 195 4.20 -20.05 -1.61
C ILE A 195 3.17 -20.98 -2.26
N GLY A 196 2.53 -21.80 -1.44
CA GLY A 196 1.65 -22.88 -1.83
C GLY A 196 0.30 -22.92 -1.11
N ILE A 197 -0.28 -24.11 -1.06
CA ILE A 197 -1.61 -24.32 -0.46
C ILE A 197 -1.60 -24.12 1.05
N LEU A 198 -0.48 -24.40 1.71
CA LEU A 198 -0.37 -24.27 3.16
C LEU A 198 -0.46 -22.80 3.58
N ASP A 199 0.17 -21.89 2.83
CA ASP A 199 0.09 -20.45 3.03
C ASP A 199 -1.33 -19.94 2.82
N ILE A 200 -1.97 -20.30 1.70
CA ILE A 200 -3.36 -19.92 1.44
C ILE A 200 -4.29 -20.47 2.54
N MET A 201 -4.11 -21.72 2.96
CA MET A 201 -4.92 -22.33 4.01
C MET A 201 -4.76 -21.64 5.36
N ALA A 202 -3.58 -21.09 5.67
CA ALA A 202 -3.38 -20.32 6.90
C ALA A 202 -4.33 -19.11 6.95
N VAL A 203 -4.40 -18.35 5.85
CA VAL A 203 -5.28 -17.17 5.72
C VAL A 203 -6.76 -17.56 5.67
N VAL A 204 -7.11 -18.61 4.90
CA VAL A 204 -8.50 -19.09 4.79
C VAL A 204 -9.04 -19.54 6.15
N ASN A 205 -8.23 -20.23 6.94
CA ASN A 205 -8.64 -20.73 8.25
C ASN A 205 -8.71 -19.63 9.32
N SER A 206 -8.09 -18.47 9.07
CA SER A 206 -8.14 -17.31 9.96
C SER A 206 -9.24 -16.30 9.62
N LYS A 207 -10.03 -16.53 8.57
CA LYS A 207 -11.10 -15.61 8.17
C LYS A 207 -11.97 -15.22 9.37
N SER A 208 -12.09 -13.92 9.59
CA SER A 208 -13.07 -13.37 10.51
C SER A 208 -14.46 -13.61 9.92
N VAL A 209 -15.32 -14.30 10.67
CA VAL A 209 -16.74 -14.47 10.29
C VAL A 209 -17.46 -13.14 10.58
N PRO A 210 -18.26 -12.60 9.64
CA PRO A 210 -19.02 -11.37 9.87
C PRO A 210 -20.10 -11.50 10.96
#